data_AF-A0A958P590-F1
#
_entry.id   AF-A0A958P590-F1
#
_cell.length_a   1.000
_cell.length_b   1.000
_cell.length_c   1.000
_cell.angle_alpha   90.00
_cell.angle_beta   90.00
_cell.angle_gamma   90.00
#
_symmetry.space_group_name_H-M   'P 1'
#
loop_
_entity.id
_entity.type
_entity.pdbx_description
1 polymer ?
#
loop_
_entity_poly.entity_id
_entity_poly.type
_entity_poly.pdbx_seq_one_letter_code
_entity_poly.pdbx_strand_id
1 'polypeptide(L)'
;KSSLFAKEGVSLVRNINITHGEINWEKCVCYPKSEIKGLDRFSLQENDILISLDRPIISTGLKIAVVTKKDLPCMLVQRVCRINSKKLDVNFKYLFFWFLSQNFIESIDPGRSKGVPHLATRDIEKLFFPLPPMKEQERIVKKVETLMQFCDVLVERVQQSEIHAGQLMQAILQEAFSSDEQEKEVKLSVTQTNENFWFNLKLGIGAVLEGLRSSPYQRGEMVIAKMLYFLQEIYKVSFGLNFVKQKFGPYDAKVKRVIQSDLKKDKAFRVMQVKGKQVYDLGSNSDRLLKYNSDTLTNSRASMEDLLMRIGKLGSDKIELIASICKVIQDEKVIEEQDIYEKLSEWKPEKYTIADVKDAMRKIKYWEWDKKLDS
;
A
#
# COMPACT_ATOMS: atom_id res chain seq x y z
N LYS A 1 9.88 -37.10 7.38
CA LYS A 1 8.97 -37.12 6.19
C LYS A 1 7.64 -36.47 6.58
N SER A 2 6.94 -35.78 5.68
CA SER A 2 5.65 -35.12 6.00
C SER A 2 4.55 -36.09 6.45
N SER A 3 4.66 -37.36 6.05
CA SER A 3 3.78 -38.45 6.51
C SER A 3 3.85 -38.76 8.01
N LEU A 4 4.90 -38.28 8.71
CA LEU A 4 5.10 -38.50 10.14
C LEU A 4 4.71 -37.28 10.98
N PHE A 5 4.09 -36.26 10.36
CA PHE A 5 3.64 -35.07 11.07
C PHE A 5 2.51 -35.40 12.03
N ALA A 6 2.64 -34.93 13.27
CA ALA A 6 1.70 -35.17 14.35
C ALA A 6 1.18 -33.86 14.94
N LYS A 7 0.10 -33.96 15.73
CA LYS A 7 -0.43 -32.84 16.52
C LYS A 7 0.42 -32.54 17.76
N GLU A 8 1.10 -33.55 18.30
CA GLU A 8 1.92 -33.45 19.51
C GLU A 8 3.36 -33.92 19.23
N GLY A 9 4.33 -33.35 19.95
CA GLY A 9 5.75 -33.65 19.78
C GLY A 9 6.63 -32.40 19.86
N VAL A 10 7.72 -32.39 19.10
CA VAL A 10 8.60 -31.21 18.97
C VAL A 10 8.17 -30.40 17.76
N SER A 11 7.98 -29.10 17.93
CA SER A 11 7.46 -28.21 16.89
C SER A 11 8.44 -28.06 15.73
N LEU A 12 7.91 -28.07 14.50
CA LEU A 12 8.69 -27.89 13.27
C LEU A 12 8.53 -26.47 12.74
N VAL A 13 9.65 -25.77 12.57
CA VAL A 13 9.65 -24.41 12.00
C VAL A 13 9.68 -24.49 10.48
N ARG A 14 8.50 -24.43 9.87
CA ARG A 14 8.34 -24.44 8.40
C ARG A 14 8.34 -23.03 7.85
N ASN A 15 8.48 -22.91 6.53
CA ASN A 15 8.42 -21.64 5.81
C ASN A 15 7.16 -20.80 6.18
N ILE A 16 6.00 -21.44 6.38
CA ILE A 16 4.76 -20.74 6.77
C ILE A 16 4.81 -20.12 8.18
N ASN A 17 5.70 -20.61 9.05
CA ASN A 17 5.86 -20.15 10.42
C ASN A 17 6.80 -18.93 10.52
N ILE A 18 7.62 -18.67 9.49
CA ILE A 18 8.52 -17.51 9.47
C ILE A 18 7.74 -16.25 9.05
N THR A 19 7.65 -15.26 9.94
CA THR A 19 7.00 -13.97 9.68
C THR A 19 8.01 -12.82 9.74
N HIS A 20 7.72 -11.72 10.44
CA HIS A 20 8.48 -10.46 10.46
C HIS A 20 9.14 -10.26 11.82
N GLY A 21 10.24 -10.98 12.05
CA GLY A 21 11.02 -10.93 13.29
C GLY A 21 10.71 -12.05 14.28
N GLU A 22 9.55 -12.70 14.17
CA GLU A 22 9.13 -13.77 15.09
C GLU A 22 8.62 -15.03 14.37
N ILE A 23 8.40 -16.10 15.14
CA ILE A 23 7.84 -17.36 14.66
C ILE A 23 6.34 -17.39 14.98
N ASN A 24 5.51 -17.55 13.95
CA ASN A 24 4.07 -17.72 14.10
C ASN A 24 3.70 -19.22 14.17
N TRP A 25 3.11 -19.60 15.31
CA TRP A 25 2.72 -20.98 15.63
C TRP A 25 1.24 -21.32 15.34
N GLU A 26 0.44 -20.42 14.75
CA GLU A 26 -0.98 -20.71 14.41
C GLU A 26 -1.14 -21.97 13.57
N LYS A 27 -0.23 -22.19 12.61
CA LYS A 27 -0.17 -23.38 11.76
C LYS A 27 0.98 -24.31 12.17
N CYS A 28 1.01 -24.65 13.45
CA CYS A 28 1.99 -25.55 14.04
C CYS A 28 1.83 -26.99 13.52
N VAL A 29 2.96 -27.65 13.32
CA VAL A 29 3.04 -29.08 13.05
C VAL A 29 4.19 -29.64 13.86
N CYS A 30 3.98 -30.79 14.49
CA CYS A 30 4.97 -31.42 15.36
C CYS A 30 5.58 -32.66 14.71
N TYR A 31 6.77 -33.02 15.20
CA TYR A 31 7.42 -34.30 14.94
C TYR A 31 7.39 -35.16 16.22
N PRO A 32 6.97 -36.44 16.14
CA PRO A 32 6.86 -37.30 17.31
C PRO A 32 8.19 -37.45 18.05
N LYS A 33 8.18 -37.33 19.38
CA LYS A 33 9.40 -37.44 20.22
C LYS A 33 10.14 -38.77 20.06
N SER A 34 9.40 -39.86 19.81
CA SER A 34 9.97 -41.20 19.59
C SER A 34 10.88 -41.28 18.35
N GLU A 35 10.60 -40.45 17.34
CA GLU A 35 11.27 -40.46 16.03
C GLU A 35 12.43 -39.45 15.93
N ILE A 36 12.76 -38.75 17.02
CA ILE A 36 13.77 -37.67 17.02
C ILE A 36 15.22 -38.18 17.11
N LYS A 37 15.43 -39.46 17.45
CA LYS A 37 16.77 -40.03 17.64
C LYS A 37 17.67 -39.77 16.43
N GLY A 38 18.80 -39.08 16.64
CA GLY A 38 19.78 -38.76 15.61
C GLY A 38 19.48 -37.49 14.78
N LEU A 39 18.45 -36.72 15.13
CA LEU A 39 18.08 -35.47 14.46
C LEU A 39 18.54 -34.20 15.19
N ASP A 40 19.38 -34.32 16.22
CA ASP A 40 19.81 -33.22 17.10
C ASP A 40 20.47 -32.06 16.34
N ARG A 41 21.07 -32.33 15.17
CA ARG A 41 21.66 -31.29 14.31
C ARG A 41 20.66 -30.26 13.78
N PHE A 42 19.38 -30.61 13.75
CA PHE A 42 18.27 -29.75 13.31
C PHE A 42 17.60 -29.01 14.46
N SER A 43 17.96 -29.31 15.71
CA SER A 43 17.49 -28.55 16.87
C SER A 43 17.91 -27.10 16.76
N LEU A 44 16.93 -26.21 16.95
CA LEU A 44 17.16 -24.77 17.01
C LEU A 44 17.49 -24.35 18.44
N GLN A 45 18.17 -23.22 18.55
CA GLN A 45 18.57 -22.61 19.82
C GLN A 45 18.10 -21.16 19.87
N GLU A 46 18.05 -20.61 21.09
CA GLU A 46 17.79 -19.20 21.31
C GLU A 46 18.79 -18.34 20.53
N ASN A 47 18.30 -17.27 19.91
CA ASN A 47 19.03 -16.36 19.03
C ASN A 47 19.49 -16.97 17.69
N ASP A 48 19.00 -18.15 17.31
CA ASP A 48 19.10 -18.57 15.90
C ASP A 48 18.23 -17.63 15.04
N ILE A 49 18.80 -17.08 13.97
CA ILE A 49 18.10 -16.30 12.95
C ILE A 49 17.66 -17.24 11.85
N LEU A 50 16.39 -17.16 11.48
CA LEU A 50 15.78 -18.02 10.47
C LEU A 50 15.34 -17.21 9.27
N ILE A 51 15.74 -17.62 8.05
CA ILE A 51 15.31 -17.00 6.80
C ILE A 51 14.60 -18.03 5.93
N SER A 52 13.45 -17.65 5.39
CA SER A 52 12.72 -18.48 4.42
C SER A 52 13.49 -18.57 3.09
N LEU A 53 13.70 -19.78 2.56
CA LEU A 53 14.39 -19.97 1.27
C LEU A 53 13.45 -19.96 0.07
N ASP A 54 12.16 -20.27 0.25
CA ASP A 54 11.16 -20.11 -0.81
C ASP A 54 10.34 -18.85 -0.55
N ARG A 55 10.26 -17.94 -1.53
CA ARG A 55 9.66 -16.60 -1.34
C ARG A 55 10.26 -15.91 -0.10
N PRO A 56 11.58 -15.68 -0.04
CA PRO A 56 12.22 -14.96 1.06
C PRO A 56 11.58 -13.58 1.26
N ILE A 57 11.14 -12.92 0.19
CA ILE A 57 10.53 -11.60 0.23
C ILE A 57 9.05 -11.72 -0.17
N ILE A 58 8.19 -11.09 0.63
CA ILE A 58 6.74 -10.94 0.37
C ILE A 58 6.36 -9.46 0.46
N SER A 59 5.11 -9.12 0.15
CA SER A 59 4.64 -7.72 0.10
C SER A 59 4.81 -6.95 1.41
N THR A 60 4.93 -7.65 2.53
CA THR A 60 5.12 -7.08 3.87
C THR A 60 6.59 -7.05 4.32
N GLY A 61 7.52 -7.57 3.51
CA GLY A 61 8.96 -7.54 3.79
C GLY A 61 9.64 -8.90 3.70
N LEU A 62 10.87 -8.96 4.22
CA LEU A 62 11.66 -10.18 4.33
C LEU A 62 11.01 -11.13 5.35
N LYS A 63 10.90 -12.40 5.00
CA LYS A 63 10.50 -13.50 5.88
C LYS A 63 11.70 -13.95 6.70
N ILE A 64 11.87 -13.32 7.85
CA ILE A 64 12.96 -13.56 8.79
C ILE A 64 12.39 -13.66 10.21
N ALA A 65 12.92 -14.56 11.04
CA ALA A 65 12.49 -14.71 12.43
C ALA A 65 13.69 -14.95 13.35
N VAL A 66 13.53 -14.58 14.62
CA VAL A 66 14.47 -14.93 15.68
C VAL A 66 13.84 -15.97 16.60
N VAL A 67 14.58 -17.03 16.91
CA VAL A 67 14.16 -18.04 17.89
C VAL A 67 14.35 -17.47 19.31
N THR A 68 13.29 -17.48 20.11
CA THR A 68 13.31 -17.07 21.51
C THR A 68 13.08 -18.27 22.44
N LYS A 69 13.25 -18.09 23.76
CA LYS A 69 13.00 -19.17 24.74
C LYS A 69 11.60 -19.76 24.66
N LYS A 70 10.59 -18.95 24.30
CA LYS A 70 9.18 -19.39 24.20
C LYS A 70 8.95 -20.36 23.05
N ASP A 71 9.84 -20.35 22.05
CA ASP A 71 9.73 -21.15 20.83
C ASP A 71 10.37 -22.53 20.97
N LEU A 72 11.14 -22.75 22.05
CA LEU A 72 11.90 -23.97 22.28
C LEU A 72 11.09 -24.98 23.09
N PRO A 73 11.23 -26.29 22.81
CA PRO A 73 12.07 -26.88 21.77
C PRO A 73 11.41 -26.86 20.39
N CYS A 74 12.18 -26.51 19.36
CA CYS A 74 11.75 -26.61 17.97
C CYS A 74 12.88 -27.04 17.03
N MET A 75 12.51 -27.53 15.84
CA MET A 75 13.45 -28.03 14.84
C MET A 75 13.31 -27.34 13.49
N LEU A 76 14.45 -27.18 12.85
CA LEU A 76 14.58 -26.69 11.47
C LEU A 76 14.09 -27.74 10.48
N VAL A 77 13.36 -27.31 9.45
CA VAL A 77 13.03 -28.17 8.29
C VAL A 77 13.68 -27.66 7.01
N GLN A 78 13.55 -28.45 5.93
CA GLN A 78 13.99 -28.04 4.61
C GLN A 78 13.36 -26.70 4.19
N ARG A 79 14.09 -25.93 3.39
CA ARG A 79 13.68 -24.61 2.86
C ARG A 79 13.57 -23.50 3.91
N VAL A 80 14.11 -23.72 5.10
CA VAL A 80 14.40 -22.66 6.08
C VAL A 80 15.90 -22.69 6.35
N CYS A 81 16.53 -21.53 6.24
CA CYS A 81 17.95 -21.36 6.55
C CYS A 81 18.09 -20.93 8.01
N ARG A 82 19.02 -21.55 8.74
CA ARG A 82 19.46 -21.11 10.06
C ARG A 82 20.79 -20.37 9.94
N ILE A 83 20.84 -19.17 10.50
CA ILE A 83 22.05 -18.36 10.68
C ILE A 83 22.31 -18.23 12.18
N ASN A 84 23.55 -18.46 12.60
CA ASN A 84 23.98 -18.22 13.97
C ASN A 84 25.38 -17.61 14.01
N SER A 85 25.69 -16.93 15.11
CA SER A 85 26.95 -16.22 15.34
C SER A 85 27.93 -17.00 16.21
N LYS A 86 27.71 -18.30 16.47
CA LYS A 86 28.50 -19.07 17.47
C LYS A 86 30.01 -19.08 17.24
N LYS A 87 30.45 -18.88 15.99
CA LYS A 87 31.86 -18.90 15.58
C LYS A 87 32.40 -17.51 15.21
N LEU A 88 31.63 -16.46 15.45
CA LEU A 88 31.96 -15.11 15.04
C LEU A 88 31.66 -14.13 16.18
N ASP A 89 32.64 -13.32 16.55
CA ASP A 89 32.44 -12.25 17.52
C ASP A 89 31.66 -11.09 16.89
N VAL A 90 30.34 -11.20 16.90
CA VAL A 90 29.41 -10.23 16.31
C VAL A 90 28.26 -9.95 17.26
N ASN A 91 27.90 -8.67 17.38
CA ASN A 91 26.69 -8.26 18.08
C ASN A 91 25.47 -8.84 17.35
N PHE A 92 24.69 -9.65 18.07
CA PHE A 92 23.52 -10.33 17.52
C PHE A 92 22.52 -9.37 16.85
N LYS A 93 22.24 -8.21 17.47
CA LYS A 93 21.30 -7.22 16.92
C LYS A 93 21.85 -6.58 15.65
N TYR A 94 23.16 -6.32 15.61
CA TYR A 94 23.81 -5.80 14.40
C TYR A 94 23.66 -6.79 13.24
N LEU A 95 23.94 -8.07 13.49
CA LEU A 95 23.75 -9.14 12.50
C LEU A 95 22.30 -9.19 12.00
N PHE A 96 21.34 -9.15 12.92
CA PHE A 96 19.91 -9.15 12.58
C PHE A 96 19.51 -7.94 11.73
N PHE A 97 19.90 -6.72 12.12
CA PHE A 97 19.61 -5.51 11.36
C PHE A 97 20.29 -5.48 9.99
N TRP A 98 21.46 -6.09 9.84
CA TRP A 98 22.09 -6.22 8.53
C TRP A 98 21.27 -7.07 7.56
N PHE A 99 20.67 -8.17 8.01
CA PHE A 99 19.75 -8.96 7.18
C PHE A 99 18.47 -8.21 6.80
N LEU A 100 18.07 -7.22 7.59
CA LEU A 100 16.95 -6.33 7.26
C LEU A 100 17.35 -5.16 6.34
N SER A 101 18.64 -4.98 6.09
CA SER A 101 19.13 -3.84 5.29
C SER A 101 18.78 -3.99 3.81
N GLN A 102 18.65 -2.85 3.15
CA GLN A 102 18.43 -2.78 1.71
C GLN A 102 19.54 -3.52 0.93
N ASN A 103 20.79 -3.45 1.39
CA ASN A 103 21.92 -4.15 0.76
C ASN A 103 21.71 -5.66 0.73
N PHE A 104 21.21 -6.25 1.81
CA PHE A 104 20.87 -7.68 1.83
C PHE A 104 19.72 -7.98 0.87
N ILE A 105 18.64 -7.20 0.93
CA ILE A 105 17.45 -7.39 0.09
C ILE A 105 17.82 -7.33 -1.40
N GLU A 106 18.57 -6.33 -1.82
CA GLU A 106 19.02 -6.18 -3.22
C GLU A 106 19.95 -7.30 -3.68
N SER A 107 20.75 -7.86 -2.75
CA SER A 107 21.66 -8.96 -3.07
C SER A 107 20.94 -10.27 -3.37
N ILE A 108 19.76 -10.50 -2.77
CA ILE A 108 18.96 -11.72 -2.96
C ILE A 108 17.82 -11.55 -3.98
N ASP A 109 17.43 -10.31 -4.29
CA ASP A 109 16.43 -10.01 -5.32
C ASP A 109 16.74 -8.68 -6.04
N PRO A 110 17.65 -8.68 -7.04
CA PRO A 110 18.08 -7.48 -7.77
C PRO A 110 17.03 -6.98 -8.80
N GLY A 111 15.75 -7.29 -8.59
CA GLY A 111 14.66 -6.86 -9.48
C GLY A 111 14.55 -7.63 -10.82
N ARG A 112 15.23 -8.78 -10.95
CA ARG A 112 15.25 -9.57 -12.20
C ARG A 112 14.34 -10.80 -12.19
N SER A 113 13.72 -11.13 -11.07
CA SER A 113 12.97 -12.37 -10.90
C SER A 113 11.53 -12.20 -11.44
N LYS A 114 11.28 -12.61 -12.69
CA LYS A 114 9.92 -12.77 -13.27
C LYS A 114 9.11 -13.91 -12.62
N GLY A 115 9.58 -14.46 -11.50
CA GLY A 115 9.00 -15.57 -10.74
C GLY A 115 9.45 -15.52 -9.27
N VAL A 116 8.83 -16.37 -8.45
CA VAL A 116 9.16 -16.52 -7.01
C VAL A 116 10.66 -16.76 -6.83
N PRO A 117 11.42 -15.85 -6.19
CA PRO A 117 12.84 -16.09 -5.93
C PRO A 117 12.97 -17.29 -4.99
N HIS A 118 13.76 -18.27 -5.41
CA HIS A 118 14.25 -19.33 -4.55
C HIS A 118 15.66 -18.95 -4.15
N LEU A 119 15.87 -18.71 -2.86
CA LEU A 119 17.18 -18.42 -2.30
C LEU A 119 17.85 -19.75 -1.96
N ALA A 120 19.07 -19.99 -2.46
CA ALA A 120 19.85 -21.13 -1.99
C ALA A 120 20.72 -20.70 -0.80
N THR A 121 20.97 -21.60 0.14
CA THR A 121 21.92 -21.35 1.24
C THR A 121 23.29 -20.91 0.73
N ARG A 122 23.74 -21.47 -0.41
CA ARG A 122 25.01 -21.13 -1.06
C ARG A 122 25.07 -19.68 -1.54
N ASP A 123 23.94 -19.06 -1.81
CA ASP A 123 23.90 -17.67 -2.25
C ASP A 123 24.11 -16.75 -1.03
N ILE A 124 23.47 -17.08 0.10
CA ILE A 124 23.69 -16.39 1.39
C ILE A 124 25.15 -16.51 1.83
N GLU A 125 25.75 -17.71 1.68
CA GLU A 125 27.16 -17.95 2.05
C GLU A 125 28.17 -17.10 1.27
N LYS A 126 27.81 -16.63 0.07
CA LYS A 126 28.66 -15.79 -0.79
C LYS A 126 28.49 -14.30 -0.53
N LEU A 127 27.52 -13.90 0.28
CA LEU A 127 27.25 -12.49 0.51
C LEU A 127 28.37 -11.86 1.35
N PHE A 128 28.72 -10.64 0.96
CA PHE A 128 29.65 -9.83 1.73
C PHE A 128 28.95 -9.28 2.98
N PHE A 129 29.40 -9.72 4.15
CA PHE A 129 28.94 -9.20 5.44
C PHE A 129 29.98 -8.20 5.99
N PRO A 130 29.66 -6.90 6.11
CA PRO A 130 30.53 -5.94 6.75
C PRO A 130 30.57 -6.20 8.26
N LEU A 131 31.77 -6.45 8.81
CA LEU A 131 31.96 -6.68 10.24
C LEU A 131 32.88 -5.59 10.82
N PRO A 132 32.33 -4.44 11.24
CA PRO A 132 33.12 -3.40 11.89
C PRO A 132 33.49 -3.80 13.33
N PRO A 133 34.39 -3.06 14.01
CA PRO A 133 34.72 -3.32 15.41
C PRO A 133 33.50 -3.31 16.34
N MET A 134 33.53 -4.06 17.44
CA MET A 134 32.37 -4.23 18.33
C MET A 134 31.73 -2.91 18.79
N LYS A 135 32.55 -1.91 19.15
CA LYS A 135 32.07 -0.57 19.54
C LYS A 135 31.23 0.11 18.45
N GLU A 136 31.63 -0.08 17.19
CA GLU A 136 30.90 0.49 16.06
C GLU A 136 29.59 -0.27 15.81
N GLN A 137 29.59 -1.59 15.97
CA GLN A 137 28.36 -2.39 15.92
C GLN A 137 27.35 -1.92 16.98
N GLU A 138 27.80 -1.74 18.22
CA GLU A 138 26.97 -1.23 19.33
C GLU A 138 26.44 0.18 19.05
N ARG A 139 27.28 1.08 18.51
CA ARG A 139 26.87 2.43 18.14
C ARG A 139 25.76 2.42 17.08
N ILE A 140 25.89 1.58 16.06
CA ILE A 140 24.88 1.42 15.00
C ILE A 140 23.59 0.85 15.59
N VAL A 141 23.67 -0.23 16.37
CA VAL A 141 22.51 -0.85 17.03
C VAL A 141 21.76 0.16 17.88
N LYS A 142 22.46 0.93 18.72
CA LYS A 142 21.85 1.95 19.57
C LYS A 142 21.09 3.00 18.75
N LYS A 143 21.67 3.45 17.63
CA LYS A 143 21.02 4.44 16.76
C LYS A 143 19.76 3.88 16.11
N VAL A 144 19.80 2.63 15.62
CA VAL A 144 18.64 1.96 15.04
C VAL A 144 17.54 1.79 16.10
N GLU A 145 17.87 1.31 17.29
CA GLU A 145 16.90 1.15 18.38
C GLU A 145 16.25 2.47 18.79
N THR A 146 17.03 3.56 18.89
CA THR A 146 16.48 4.89 19.19
C THR A 146 15.50 5.33 18.11
N LEU A 147 15.80 5.10 16.83
CA LEU A 147 14.89 5.43 15.72
C LEU A 147 13.62 4.58 15.76
N MET A 148 13.73 3.28 16.05
CA MET A 148 12.58 2.40 16.19
C MET A 148 11.68 2.80 17.36
N GLN A 149 12.26 3.19 18.50
CA GLN A 149 11.51 3.72 19.64
C GLN A 149 10.73 4.99 19.27
N PHE A 150 11.32 5.89 18.48
CA PHE A 150 10.58 7.05 17.96
C PHE A 150 9.42 6.62 17.07
N CYS A 151 9.58 5.60 16.23
CA CYS A 151 8.49 5.05 15.44
C CYS A 151 7.37 4.49 16.34
N ASP A 152 7.71 3.73 17.38
CA ASP A 152 6.72 3.17 18.32
C ASP A 152 5.92 4.27 19.04
N VAL A 153 6.61 5.32 19.52
CA VAL A 153 5.96 6.49 20.13
C VAL A 153 5.04 7.20 19.14
N LEU A 154 5.42 7.29 17.86
CA LEU A 154 4.57 7.87 16.83
C LEU A 154 3.33 7.00 16.57
N VAL A 155 3.49 5.67 16.52
CA VAL A 155 2.37 4.73 16.36
C VAL A 155 1.40 4.86 17.53
N GLU A 156 1.92 4.89 18.76
CA GLU A 156 1.09 5.06 19.96
C GLU A 156 0.35 6.41 19.95
N ARG A 157 1.02 7.51 19.59
CA ARG A 157 0.38 8.82 19.46
C ARG A 157 -0.73 8.84 18.43
N VAL A 158 -0.54 8.15 17.30
CA VAL A 158 -1.58 8.02 16.27
C VAL A 158 -2.78 7.26 16.84
N GLN A 159 -2.55 6.12 17.51
CA GLN A 159 -3.62 5.34 18.13
C GLN A 159 -4.38 6.14 19.21
N GLN A 160 -3.67 6.89 20.05
CA GLN A 160 -4.31 7.74 21.06
C GLN A 160 -5.10 8.88 20.43
N SER A 161 -4.59 9.47 19.34
CA SER A 161 -5.31 10.50 18.58
C SER A 161 -6.61 9.95 17.99
N GLU A 162 -6.60 8.71 17.46
CA GLU A 162 -7.80 8.05 16.94
C GLU A 162 -8.84 7.82 18.06
N ILE A 163 -8.40 7.37 19.24
CA ILE A 163 -9.27 7.17 20.40
C ILE A 163 -9.89 8.50 20.84
N HIS A 164 -9.08 9.55 20.99
CA HIS A 164 -9.56 10.88 21.38
C HIS A 164 -10.52 11.48 20.34
N ALA A 165 -10.24 11.30 19.05
CA ALA A 165 -11.16 11.74 17.99
C ALA A 165 -12.52 11.03 18.09
N GLY A 166 -12.52 9.71 18.35
CA GLY A 166 -13.75 8.95 18.58
C GLY A 166 -14.53 9.43 19.80
N GLN A 167 -13.85 9.74 20.90
CA GLN A 167 -14.47 10.29 22.12
C GLN A 167 -15.06 11.69 21.89
N LEU A 168 -14.35 12.57 21.17
CA LEU A 168 -14.85 13.89 20.81
C LEU A 168 -16.06 13.81 19.90
N MET A 169 -16.06 12.92 18.90
CA MET A 169 -17.21 12.69 18.04
C MET A 169 -18.42 12.20 18.83
N GLN A 170 -18.21 11.31 19.80
CA GLN A 170 -19.27 10.85 20.69
C GLN A 170 -19.83 11.98 21.57
N ALA A 171 -18.96 12.85 22.10
CA ALA A 171 -19.35 14.01 22.89
C ALA A 171 -20.14 15.03 22.05
N ILE A 172 -19.69 15.33 20.83
CA ILE A 172 -20.39 16.23 19.88
C ILE A 172 -21.76 15.66 19.51
N LEU A 173 -21.84 14.36 19.22
CA LEU A 173 -23.12 13.72 18.92
C LEU A 173 -24.07 13.81 20.12
N GLN A 174 -23.57 13.50 21.33
CA GLN A 174 -24.37 13.67 22.54
C GLN A 174 -24.84 15.11 22.68
N GLU A 175 -23.97 16.11 22.57
CA GLU A 175 -24.32 17.53 22.64
C GLU A 175 -25.36 17.92 21.58
N ALA A 176 -25.16 17.53 20.31
CA ALA A 176 -26.07 17.80 19.20
C ALA A 176 -27.47 17.16 19.37
N PHE A 177 -27.56 16.03 20.08
CA PHE A 177 -28.83 15.39 20.44
C PHE A 177 -29.38 15.84 21.80
N SER A 178 -28.63 16.64 22.57
CA SER A 178 -28.99 17.13 23.91
C SER A 178 -29.42 18.60 23.93
N SER A 179 -29.12 19.38 22.89
CA SER A 179 -29.44 20.81 22.82
C SER A 179 -30.67 21.08 21.94
N ASP A 180 -31.79 21.42 22.59
CA ASP A 180 -32.82 22.27 21.98
C ASP A 180 -32.19 23.63 21.61
N GLU A 181 -32.42 24.04 20.35
CA GLU A 181 -32.21 25.35 19.73
C GLU A 181 -31.19 26.31 20.39
N GLN A 182 -29.96 26.33 19.87
CA GLN A 182 -29.25 27.58 19.58
C GLN A 182 -28.02 27.34 18.70
N GLU A 183 -28.12 27.78 17.43
CA GLU A 183 -27.03 27.77 16.46
C GLU A 183 -25.85 28.62 16.95
N LYS A 184 -24.71 27.97 17.21
CA LYS A 184 -23.40 28.64 17.23
C LYS A 184 -22.48 27.94 16.23
N GLU A 185 -22.19 28.66 15.15
CA GLU A 185 -21.20 28.27 14.13
C GLU A 185 -19.81 28.12 14.77
N VAL A 186 -19.28 26.89 14.79
CA VAL A 186 -17.88 26.62 15.14
C VAL A 186 -17.14 26.19 13.87
N LYS A 187 -16.29 27.08 13.35
CA LYS A 187 -15.32 26.76 12.30
C LYS A 187 -14.07 26.17 12.94
N LEU A 188 -13.83 24.88 12.76
CA LEU A 188 -12.57 24.22 13.11
C LEU A 188 -12.04 23.45 11.90
N SER A 189 -10.82 23.81 11.49
CA SER A 189 -10.04 23.12 10.47
C SER A 189 -9.17 22.06 11.15
N VAL A 190 -9.39 20.79 10.81
CA VAL A 190 -8.61 19.65 11.33
C VAL A 190 -7.76 19.08 10.19
N THR A 191 -6.45 19.00 10.42
CA THR A 191 -5.47 18.46 9.47
C THR A 191 -5.43 16.92 9.59
N GLN A 192 -5.71 16.22 8.48
CA GLN A 192 -5.97 14.77 8.39
C GLN A 192 -4.74 13.87 8.66
N THR A 193 -4.91 12.84 9.48
CA THR A 193 -4.00 11.69 9.66
C THR A 193 -4.38 10.50 8.76
N ASN A 194 -3.37 9.71 8.36
CA ASN A 194 -3.42 8.51 7.49
C ASN A 194 -4.30 7.37 8.05
N GLU A 195 -5.62 7.50 8.07
CA GLU A 195 -6.49 6.32 8.10
C GLU A 195 -6.23 5.46 6.85
N ASN A 196 -6.16 4.13 7.03
CA ASN A 196 -5.89 3.08 6.03
C ASN A 196 -5.95 3.52 4.55
N PHE A 197 -4.83 4.06 4.02
CA PHE A 197 -4.69 4.53 2.63
C PHE A 197 -5.35 3.60 1.60
N TRP A 198 -5.14 2.29 1.73
CA TRP A 198 -5.69 1.29 0.81
C TRP A 198 -7.21 1.12 0.93
N PHE A 199 -7.75 1.25 2.14
CA PHE A 199 -9.19 1.22 2.37
C PHE A 199 -9.84 2.48 1.82
N ASN A 200 -9.28 3.67 2.09
CA ASN A 200 -9.76 4.95 1.58
C ASN A 200 -9.71 5.01 0.05
N LEU A 201 -8.65 4.46 -0.56
CA LEU A 201 -8.54 4.35 -2.01
C LEU A 201 -9.60 3.39 -2.60
N LYS A 202 -9.86 2.24 -1.98
CA LYS A 202 -10.94 1.33 -2.40
C LYS A 202 -12.30 1.98 -2.29
N LEU A 203 -12.53 2.69 -1.19
CA LEU A 203 -13.76 3.40 -0.92
C LEU A 203 -14.01 4.51 -1.95
N GLY A 204 -12.97 5.30 -2.27
CA GLY A 204 -13.00 6.29 -3.35
C GLY A 204 -13.29 5.67 -4.72
N ILE A 205 -12.68 4.52 -5.05
CA ILE A 205 -12.98 3.79 -6.28
C ILE A 205 -14.44 3.31 -6.29
N GLY A 206 -14.94 2.79 -5.17
CA GLY A 206 -16.33 2.37 -5.02
C GLY A 206 -17.30 3.51 -5.31
N ALA A 207 -17.05 4.68 -4.74
CA ALA A 207 -17.90 5.85 -4.93
C ALA A 207 -17.84 6.41 -6.36
N VAL A 208 -16.66 6.43 -6.99
CA VAL A 208 -16.52 6.75 -8.42
C VAL A 208 -17.34 5.79 -9.27
N LEU A 209 -17.28 4.49 -9.00
CA LEU A 209 -18.07 3.49 -9.72
C LEU A 209 -19.57 3.63 -9.46
N GLU A 210 -19.97 3.95 -8.23
CA GLU A 210 -21.37 4.21 -7.87
C GLU A 210 -21.95 5.34 -8.69
N GLY A 211 -21.29 6.50 -8.69
CA GLY A 211 -21.80 7.65 -9.40
C GLY A 211 -21.70 7.53 -10.93
N LEU A 212 -20.79 6.72 -11.44
CA LEU A 212 -20.73 6.37 -12.86
C LEU A 212 -21.82 5.37 -13.30
N ARG A 213 -22.62 4.77 -12.41
CA ARG A 213 -23.72 3.86 -12.80
C ARG A 213 -24.74 4.52 -13.73
N SER A 214 -24.93 5.84 -13.61
CA SER A 214 -25.83 6.63 -14.46
C SER A 214 -25.23 6.98 -15.84
N SER A 215 -23.95 6.68 -16.06
CA SER A 215 -23.25 6.95 -17.32
C SER A 215 -23.58 5.87 -18.36
N PRO A 216 -23.82 6.23 -19.63
CA PRO A 216 -24.04 5.25 -20.70
C PRO A 216 -22.76 4.49 -21.09
N TYR A 217 -21.61 4.82 -20.49
CA TYR A 217 -20.30 4.31 -20.87
C TYR A 217 -19.72 3.38 -19.81
N GLN A 218 -19.37 2.17 -20.23
CA GLN A 218 -18.62 1.22 -19.42
C GLN A 218 -17.15 1.63 -19.33
N ARG A 219 -16.61 1.75 -18.11
CA ARG A 219 -15.29 2.36 -17.88
C ARG A 219 -14.25 1.35 -17.37
N GLY A 220 -13.07 1.42 -17.98
CA GLY A 220 -11.90 0.68 -17.55
C GLY A 220 -11.02 1.47 -16.59
N GLU A 221 -9.94 0.83 -16.16
CA GLU A 221 -8.92 1.31 -15.21
C GLU A 221 -8.50 2.77 -15.45
N MET A 222 -8.25 3.14 -16.71
CA MET A 222 -7.71 4.46 -17.05
C MET A 222 -8.66 5.60 -16.71
N VAL A 223 -9.97 5.40 -16.87
CA VAL A 223 -10.96 6.43 -16.56
C VAL A 223 -11.12 6.57 -15.05
N ILE A 224 -11.12 5.45 -14.32
CA ILE A 224 -11.14 5.46 -12.84
C ILE A 224 -9.93 6.23 -12.31
N ALA A 225 -8.75 5.96 -12.86
CA ALA A 225 -7.53 6.69 -12.49
C ALA A 225 -7.65 8.21 -12.73
N LYS A 226 -8.29 8.65 -13.83
CA LYS A 226 -8.50 10.08 -14.09
C LYS A 226 -9.53 10.70 -13.15
N MET A 227 -10.58 9.96 -12.79
CA MET A 227 -11.57 10.42 -11.81
C MET A 227 -10.90 10.66 -10.44
N LEU A 228 -10.07 9.72 -9.99
CA LEU A 228 -9.28 9.87 -8.77
C LEU A 228 -8.31 11.06 -8.84
N TYR A 229 -7.68 11.28 -10.01
CA TYR A 229 -6.83 12.45 -10.25
C TYR A 229 -7.60 13.76 -10.06
N PHE A 230 -8.76 13.90 -10.69
CA PHE A 230 -9.56 15.13 -10.54
C PHE A 230 -10.02 15.33 -9.10
N LEU A 231 -10.53 14.28 -8.45
CA LEU A 231 -10.95 14.35 -7.07
C LEU A 231 -9.81 14.80 -6.14
N GLN A 232 -8.60 14.30 -6.34
CA GLN A 232 -7.45 14.69 -5.52
C GLN A 232 -6.95 16.10 -5.84
N GLU A 233 -6.63 16.38 -7.10
CA GLU A 233 -5.90 17.60 -7.45
C GLU A 233 -6.81 18.83 -7.49
N ILE A 234 -8.07 18.64 -7.89
CA ILE A 234 -9.03 19.74 -8.11
C ILE A 234 -9.98 19.90 -6.92
N TYR A 235 -10.50 18.79 -6.40
CA TYR A 235 -11.45 18.81 -5.29
C TYR A 235 -10.79 18.56 -3.92
N LYS A 236 -9.45 18.43 -3.90
CA LYS A 236 -8.64 18.26 -2.69
C LYS A 236 -9.09 17.08 -1.81
N VAL A 237 -9.64 16.03 -2.44
CA VAL A 237 -9.98 14.78 -1.77
C VAL A 237 -8.68 14.01 -1.52
N SER A 238 -8.30 13.87 -0.26
CA SER A 238 -7.03 13.24 0.10
C SER A 238 -7.07 11.73 -0.09
N PHE A 239 -6.52 11.24 -1.20
CA PHE A 239 -6.26 9.82 -1.42
C PHE A 239 -4.80 9.43 -1.17
N GLY A 240 -3.87 10.38 -1.05
CA GLY A 240 -2.43 10.13 -0.90
C GLY A 240 -1.74 9.58 -2.17
N LEU A 241 -2.34 9.81 -3.33
CA LEU A 241 -1.81 9.39 -4.63
C LEU A 241 -0.76 10.40 -5.12
N ASN A 242 0.22 9.92 -5.88
CA ASN A 242 1.23 10.74 -6.54
C ASN A 242 1.14 10.50 -8.06
N PHE A 243 0.43 11.38 -8.76
CA PHE A 243 0.20 11.24 -10.19
C PHE A 243 1.39 11.75 -11.01
N VAL A 244 1.94 10.88 -11.85
CA VAL A 244 3.03 11.20 -12.78
C VAL A 244 2.57 11.13 -14.23
N LYS A 245 3.25 11.88 -15.11
CA LYS A 245 3.00 11.86 -16.56
C LYS A 245 3.26 10.45 -17.13
N GLN A 246 2.26 9.84 -17.76
CA GLN A 246 2.36 8.57 -18.52
C GLN A 246 1.81 8.74 -19.94
N LYS A 247 2.09 7.79 -20.85
CA LYS A 247 1.58 7.84 -22.25
C LYS A 247 0.07 8.03 -22.36
N PHE A 248 -0.69 7.58 -21.36
CA PHE A 248 -2.14 7.66 -21.26
C PHE A 248 -2.62 8.72 -20.24
N GLY A 249 -1.82 9.75 -19.97
CA GLY A 249 -2.18 10.86 -19.06
C GLY A 249 -1.64 10.66 -17.63
N PRO A 250 -2.04 11.49 -16.64
CA PRO A 250 -1.55 11.41 -15.26
C PRO A 250 -1.96 10.09 -14.59
N TYR A 251 -1.03 9.39 -13.96
CA TYR A 251 -1.33 8.09 -13.36
C TYR A 251 -0.41 7.78 -12.17
N ASP A 252 -0.95 7.11 -11.14
CA ASP A 252 -0.19 6.56 -10.03
C ASP A 252 -0.21 5.03 -10.07
N ALA A 253 0.96 4.39 -9.98
CA ALA A 253 1.11 2.94 -9.92
C ALA A 253 0.34 2.28 -8.76
N LYS A 254 0.06 3.00 -7.67
CA LYS A 254 -0.78 2.51 -6.56
C LYS A 254 -2.20 2.21 -7.02
N VAL A 255 -2.75 2.99 -7.96
CA VAL A 255 -4.08 2.73 -8.56
C VAL A 255 -4.09 1.39 -9.28
N LYS A 256 -3.02 1.09 -10.04
CA LYS A 256 -2.84 -0.21 -10.73
C LYS A 256 -2.87 -1.37 -9.74
N ARG A 257 -2.17 -1.21 -8.61
CA ARG A 257 -2.11 -2.23 -7.56
C ARG A 257 -3.51 -2.55 -7.06
N VAL A 258 -4.28 -1.55 -6.63
CA VAL A 258 -5.64 -1.78 -6.12
C VAL A 258 -6.55 -2.40 -7.19
N ILE A 259 -6.51 -1.88 -8.42
CA ILE A 259 -7.37 -2.32 -9.53
C ILE A 259 -7.05 -3.74 -10.01
N GLN A 260 -5.77 -4.12 -10.04
CA GLN A 260 -5.37 -5.40 -10.61
C GLN A 260 -5.25 -6.53 -9.58
N SER A 261 -4.95 -6.23 -8.30
CA SER A 261 -4.83 -7.26 -7.26
C SER A 261 -6.02 -7.34 -6.32
N ASP A 262 -6.51 -6.21 -5.84
CA ASP A 262 -7.41 -6.18 -4.68
C ASP A 262 -8.87 -6.21 -5.11
N LEU A 263 -9.21 -5.39 -6.10
CA LEU A 263 -10.56 -5.28 -6.65
C LEU A 263 -11.08 -6.60 -7.26
N LYS A 264 -10.18 -7.45 -7.78
CA LYS A 264 -10.55 -8.77 -8.32
C LYS A 264 -10.91 -9.81 -7.26
N LYS A 265 -10.40 -9.64 -6.04
CA LYS A 265 -10.61 -10.59 -4.93
C LYS A 265 -11.71 -10.12 -3.98
N ASP A 266 -12.07 -8.85 -4.06
CA ASP A 266 -13.05 -8.21 -3.19
C ASP A 266 -14.46 -8.28 -3.78
N LYS A 267 -15.39 -8.88 -3.02
CA LYS A 267 -16.80 -9.04 -3.45
C LYS A 267 -17.55 -7.72 -3.56
N ALA A 268 -17.00 -6.63 -3.04
CA ALA A 268 -17.56 -5.29 -3.23
C ALA A 268 -17.47 -4.81 -4.69
N PHE A 269 -16.71 -5.50 -5.54
CA PHE A 269 -16.47 -5.10 -6.93
C PHE A 269 -16.65 -6.26 -7.90
N ARG A 270 -17.02 -5.94 -9.13
CA ARG A 270 -17.18 -6.88 -10.24
C ARG A 270 -16.29 -6.44 -11.39
N VAL A 271 -15.50 -7.38 -11.91
CA VAL A 271 -14.68 -7.15 -13.11
C VAL A 271 -15.30 -7.90 -14.28
N MET A 272 -15.56 -7.19 -15.36
CA MET A 272 -16.15 -7.69 -16.60
C MET A 272 -15.19 -7.53 -17.76
N GLN A 273 -15.41 -8.32 -18.82
CA GLN A 273 -14.70 -8.18 -20.08
C GLN A 273 -15.68 -7.68 -21.14
N VAL A 274 -15.39 -6.53 -21.73
CA VAL A 274 -16.23 -5.92 -22.78
C VAL A 274 -15.33 -5.55 -23.94
N LYS A 275 -15.61 -6.10 -25.13
CA LYS A 275 -14.82 -5.87 -26.35
C LYS A 275 -13.30 -6.03 -26.11
N GLY A 276 -12.93 -7.05 -25.31
CA GLY A 276 -11.53 -7.36 -24.98
C GLY A 276 -10.87 -6.45 -23.93
N LYS A 277 -11.61 -5.55 -23.28
CA LYS A 277 -11.11 -4.66 -22.22
C LYS A 277 -11.75 -4.97 -20.87
N GLN A 278 -10.96 -4.85 -19.80
CA GLN A 278 -11.46 -4.94 -18.42
C GLN A 278 -12.26 -3.71 -18.06
N VAL A 279 -13.50 -3.94 -17.61
CA VAL A 279 -14.44 -2.94 -17.10
C VAL A 279 -14.71 -3.28 -15.64
N TYR A 280 -14.82 -2.26 -14.81
CA TYR A 280 -15.04 -2.40 -13.37
C TYR A 280 -16.40 -1.84 -13.00
N ASP A 281 -17.08 -2.51 -12.08
CA ASP A 281 -18.41 -2.19 -11.61
C ASP A 281 -18.54 -2.59 -10.13
N LEU A 282 -19.60 -2.16 -9.48
CA LEU A 282 -19.90 -2.52 -8.11
C LEU A 282 -20.43 -3.97 -8.02
N GLY A 283 -19.92 -4.71 -7.06
CA GLY A 283 -20.26 -6.11 -6.78
C GLY A 283 -21.38 -6.26 -5.75
N SER A 284 -21.67 -7.50 -5.37
CA SER A 284 -22.80 -7.83 -4.48
C SER A 284 -22.63 -7.33 -3.04
N ASN A 285 -21.40 -7.06 -2.60
CA ASN A 285 -21.12 -6.50 -1.26
C ASN A 285 -20.80 -5.00 -1.28
N SER A 286 -21.06 -4.30 -2.39
CA SER A 286 -20.74 -2.87 -2.54
C SER A 286 -21.42 -2.00 -1.49
N ASP A 287 -22.68 -2.29 -1.14
CA ASP A 287 -23.42 -1.54 -0.12
C ASP A 287 -22.72 -1.56 1.25
N ARG A 288 -22.02 -2.64 1.60
CA ARG A 288 -21.26 -2.69 2.86
C ARG A 288 -20.04 -1.78 2.81
N LEU A 289 -19.35 -1.70 1.67
CA LEU A 289 -18.21 -0.82 1.48
C LEU A 289 -18.67 0.65 1.50
N LEU A 290 -19.72 0.98 0.76
CA LEU A 290 -20.25 2.33 0.62
C LEU A 290 -20.99 2.84 1.86
N LYS A 291 -21.42 1.95 2.75
CA LYS A 291 -21.95 2.28 4.09
C LYS A 291 -20.88 2.77 5.06
N TYR A 292 -19.60 2.52 4.80
CA TYR A 292 -18.54 3.05 5.66
C TYR A 292 -18.42 4.56 5.44
N ASN A 293 -18.80 5.29 6.48
CA ASN A 293 -18.71 6.74 6.53
C ASN A 293 -17.28 7.12 6.98
N SER A 294 -16.31 7.05 6.06
CA SER A 294 -15.02 7.72 6.30
C SER A 294 -15.22 9.22 6.08
N ASP A 295 -14.59 10.09 6.87
CA ASP A 295 -14.59 11.55 6.66
C ASP A 295 -14.13 11.95 5.25
N THR A 296 -13.31 11.11 4.62
CA THR A 296 -12.88 11.22 3.21
C THR A 296 -14.08 11.14 2.26
N LEU A 297 -15.10 10.33 2.55
CA LEU A 297 -16.27 10.07 1.68
C LEU A 297 -17.38 11.10 1.89
N THR A 298 -17.65 11.49 3.15
CA THR A 298 -18.74 12.42 3.48
C THR A 298 -18.48 13.80 2.87
N ASN A 299 -17.24 14.30 2.98
CA ASN A 299 -16.83 15.56 2.36
C ASN A 299 -16.57 15.44 0.84
N SER A 300 -16.22 14.25 0.35
CA SER A 300 -16.01 14.05 -1.09
C SER A 300 -17.29 13.75 -1.86
N ARG A 301 -18.42 13.39 -1.22
CA ARG A 301 -19.64 13.02 -1.95
C ARG A 301 -20.19 14.14 -2.82
N ALA A 302 -20.29 15.35 -2.29
CA ALA A 302 -20.67 16.54 -3.06
C ALA A 302 -19.65 16.85 -4.18
N SER A 303 -18.36 16.69 -3.88
CA SER A 303 -17.28 16.86 -4.86
C SER A 303 -17.35 15.82 -5.99
N MET A 304 -17.72 14.58 -5.66
CA MET A 304 -17.91 13.48 -6.60
C MET A 304 -19.15 13.72 -7.46
N GLU A 305 -20.27 14.12 -6.87
CA GLU A 305 -21.48 14.47 -7.62
C GLU A 305 -21.22 15.62 -8.59
N ASP A 306 -20.53 16.68 -8.17
CA ASP A 306 -20.14 17.79 -9.05
C ASP A 306 -19.19 17.35 -10.17
N LEU A 307 -18.16 16.54 -9.85
CA LEU A 307 -17.25 15.98 -10.84
C LEU A 307 -18.02 15.15 -11.88
N LEU A 308 -18.89 14.25 -11.42
CA LEU A 308 -19.66 13.35 -12.29
C LEU A 308 -20.67 14.11 -13.15
N MET A 309 -21.28 15.17 -12.62
CA MET A 309 -22.13 16.07 -13.40
C MET A 309 -21.36 16.71 -14.56
N ARG A 310 -20.08 17.08 -14.35
CA ARG A 310 -19.23 17.73 -15.36
C ARG A 310 -18.62 16.78 -16.38
N ILE A 311 -18.06 15.64 -15.93
CA ILE A 311 -17.26 14.74 -16.78
C ILE A 311 -17.83 13.33 -16.93
N GLY A 312 -18.83 12.92 -16.15
CA GLY A 312 -19.37 11.55 -16.14
C GLY A 312 -19.97 11.10 -17.48
N LYS A 313 -20.46 12.05 -18.30
CA LYS A 313 -21.01 11.80 -19.64
C LYS A 313 -20.00 11.93 -20.79
N LEU A 314 -18.73 12.26 -20.51
CA LEU A 314 -17.72 12.46 -21.56
C LEU A 314 -17.05 11.14 -21.99
N GLY A 315 -16.72 10.98 -23.27
CA GLY A 315 -15.95 9.83 -23.76
C GLY A 315 -14.57 9.70 -23.10
N SER A 316 -13.97 8.50 -23.12
CA SER A 316 -12.67 8.22 -22.48
C SER A 316 -11.56 9.16 -22.96
N ASP A 317 -11.55 9.47 -24.26
CA ASP A 317 -10.48 10.24 -24.89
C ASP A 317 -10.53 11.70 -24.46
N LYS A 318 -11.74 12.25 -24.28
CA LYS A 318 -11.97 13.60 -23.73
C LYS A 318 -11.54 13.68 -22.26
N ILE A 319 -11.88 12.66 -21.46
CA ILE A 319 -11.46 12.58 -20.06
C ILE A 319 -9.93 12.52 -19.96
N GLU A 320 -9.29 11.72 -20.83
CA GLU A 320 -7.83 11.63 -20.87
C GLU A 320 -7.19 12.97 -21.27
N LEU A 321 -7.73 13.65 -22.28
CA LEU A 321 -7.26 14.96 -22.71
C LEU A 321 -7.34 15.99 -21.59
N ILE A 322 -8.52 16.13 -20.96
CA ILE A 322 -8.74 17.08 -19.86
C ILE A 322 -7.75 16.78 -18.71
N ALA A 323 -7.59 15.52 -18.31
CA ALA A 323 -6.64 15.16 -17.27
C ALA A 323 -5.18 15.48 -17.66
N SER A 324 -4.84 15.30 -18.95
CA SER A 324 -3.50 15.61 -19.46
C SER A 324 -3.23 17.12 -19.43
N ILE A 325 -4.20 17.94 -19.84
CA ILE A 325 -4.11 19.40 -19.76
C ILE A 325 -3.95 19.84 -18.31
N CYS A 326 -4.81 19.35 -17.40
CA CYS A 326 -4.71 19.69 -15.98
C CYS A 326 -3.34 19.34 -15.39
N LYS A 327 -2.71 18.24 -15.84
CA LYS A 327 -1.38 17.86 -15.38
C LYS A 327 -0.29 18.79 -15.93
N VAL A 328 -0.42 19.25 -17.18
CA VAL A 328 0.47 20.26 -17.76
C VAL A 328 0.35 21.59 -17.01
N ILE A 329 -0.88 22.05 -16.73
CA ILE A 329 -1.11 23.27 -15.93
C ILE A 329 -0.44 23.14 -14.55
N GLN A 330 -0.61 21.99 -13.89
CA GLN A 330 -0.01 21.75 -12.57
C GLN A 330 1.52 21.77 -12.59
N ASP A 331 2.13 21.06 -13.55
CA ASP A 331 3.59 20.85 -13.57
C ASP A 331 4.34 22.06 -14.13
N GLU A 332 3.77 22.73 -15.14
CA GLU A 332 4.45 23.79 -15.89
C GLU A 332 3.94 25.20 -15.52
N LYS A 333 2.84 25.30 -14.77
CA LYS A 333 2.22 26.57 -14.35
C LYS A 333 1.86 27.50 -15.52
N VAL A 334 1.40 26.91 -16.62
CA VAL A 334 0.93 27.62 -17.82
C VAL A 334 -0.58 27.47 -17.99
N ILE A 335 -1.25 28.54 -18.41
CA ILE A 335 -2.71 28.57 -18.64
C ILE A 335 -3.10 28.99 -20.07
N GLU A 336 -2.13 29.43 -20.87
CA GLU A 336 -2.34 29.81 -22.26
C GLU A 336 -2.45 28.57 -23.15
N GLU A 337 -3.43 28.60 -24.06
CA GLU A 337 -3.80 27.43 -24.87
C GLU A 337 -2.65 26.96 -25.78
N GLN A 338 -1.82 27.90 -26.24
CA GLN A 338 -0.67 27.64 -27.10
C GLN A 338 0.45 26.94 -26.32
N ASP A 339 0.80 27.46 -25.15
CA ASP A 339 1.84 26.87 -24.29
C ASP A 339 1.44 25.46 -23.82
N ILE A 340 0.17 25.29 -23.46
CA ILE A 340 -0.39 23.98 -23.10
C ILE A 340 -0.28 23.00 -24.27
N TYR A 341 -0.60 23.45 -25.49
CA TYR A 341 -0.50 22.60 -26.69
C TYR A 341 0.95 22.18 -26.99
N GLU A 342 1.91 23.09 -26.84
CA GLU A 342 3.33 22.80 -27.02
C GLU A 342 3.82 21.76 -26.00
N LYS A 343 3.51 21.97 -24.71
CA LYS A 343 3.87 21.04 -23.63
C LYS A 343 3.17 19.69 -23.75
N LEU A 344 1.93 19.67 -24.22
CA LEU A 344 1.24 18.42 -24.55
C LEU A 344 1.87 17.71 -25.73
N SER A 345 2.35 18.44 -26.74
CA SER A 345 2.98 17.87 -27.93
C SER A 345 4.35 17.25 -27.59
N GLU A 346 5.11 17.85 -26.66
CA GLU A 346 6.33 17.26 -26.10
C GLU A 346 6.04 15.93 -25.38
N TRP A 347 4.94 15.86 -24.63
CA TRP A 347 4.60 14.66 -23.85
C TRP A 347 3.89 13.58 -24.68
N LYS A 348 3.02 13.99 -25.60
CA LYS A 348 2.09 13.15 -26.37
C LYS A 348 2.09 13.59 -27.83
N PRO A 349 3.19 13.34 -28.57
CA PRO A 349 3.34 13.80 -29.94
C PRO A 349 2.20 13.28 -30.79
N GLU A 350 1.64 14.16 -31.62
CA GLU A 350 0.60 13.89 -32.63
C GLU A 350 -0.74 13.36 -32.10
N LYS A 351 -0.95 13.30 -30.77
CA LYS A 351 -2.17 12.73 -30.20
C LYS A 351 -3.37 13.69 -30.23
N TYR A 352 -3.12 14.98 -30.05
CA TYR A 352 -4.15 16.00 -29.90
C TYR A 352 -3.86 17.18 -30.80
N THR A 353 -4.91 17.79 -31.35
CA THR A 353 -4.80 19.03 -32.12
C THR A 353 -4.94 20.23 -31.20
N ILE A 354 -4.50 21.41 -31.65
CA ILE A 354 -4.76 22.66 -30.92
C ILE A 354 -6.27 22.91 -30.74
N ALA A 355 -7.12 22.51 -31.69
CA ALA A 355 -8.57 22.64 -31.56
C ALA A 355 -9.13 21.80 -30.41
N ASP A 356 -8.59 20.60 -30.19
CA ASP A 356 -8.95 19.74 -29.05
C ASP A 356 -8.57 20.41 -27.72
N VAL A 357 -7.36 20.98 -27.66
CA VAL A 357 -6.88 21.71 -26.47
C VAL A 357 -7.79 22.90 -26.18
N LYS A 358 -8.19 23.68 -27.19
CA LYS A 358 -9.12 24.82 -27.04
C LYS A 358 -10.51 24.41 -26.58
N ASP A 359 -11.06 23.30 -27.07
CA ASP A 359 -12.37 22.78 -26.59
C ASP A 359 -12.28 22.36 -25.11
N ALA A 360 -11.22 21.65 -24.75
CA ALA A 360 -11.01 21.19 -23.38
C ALA A 360 -10.72 22.35 -22.41
N MET A 361 -9.90 23.33 -22.81
CA MET A 361 -9.58 24.52 -22.01
C MET A 361 -10.81 25.38 -21.75
N ARG A 362 -11.72 25.51 -22.72
CA ARG A 362 -13.01 26.19 -22.50
C ARG A 362 -13.81 25.55 -21.36
N LYS A 363 -13.80 24.22 -21.25
CA LYS A 363 -14.47 23.51 -20.15
C LYS A 363 -13.75 23.69 -18.83
N ILE A 364 -12.42 23.56 -18.82
CA ILE A 364 -11.58 23.73 -17.63
C ILE A 364 -11.77 25.13 -17.04
N LYS A 365 -11.73 26.19 -17.87
CA LYS A 365 -11.98 27.58 -17.46
C LYS A 365 -13.41 27.77 -16.97
N TYR A 366 -14.41 27.21 -17.67
CA TYR A 366 -15.82 27.27 -17.24
C TYR A 366 -16.06 26.58 -15.89
N TRP A 367 -15.28 25.56 -15.55
CA TRP A 367 -15.33 24.88 -14.26
C TRP A 367 -14.40 25.48 -13.21
N GLU A 368 -13.64 26.51 -13.58
CA GLU A 368 -12.61 27.16 -12.76
C GLU A 368 -11.53 26.21 -12.25
N TRP A 369 -11.28 25.13 -13.00
CA TRP A 369 -10.30 24.11 -12.62
C TRP A 369 -8.87 24.60 -12.82
N ASP A 370 -8.64 25.50 -13.77
CA ASP A 370 -7.37 26.21 -13.97
C ASP A 370 -6.94 26.96 -12.70
N LYS A 371 -7.87 27.69 -12.06
CA LYS A 371 -7.60 28.42 -10.81
C LYS A 371 -7.28 27.47 -9.63
N LYS A 372 -7.97 26.33 -9.56
CA LYS A 372 -7.80 25.33 -8.48
C LYS A 372 -6.48 24.54 -8.57
N LEU A 373 -5.86 24.50 -9.74
CA LEU A 373 -4.58 23.83 -10.00
C LEU A 373 -3.38 24.77 -9.82
N ASP A 374 -3.61 26.08 -9.88
CA ASP A 374 -2.58 27.08 -9.65
C ASP A 374 -2.33 27.32 -8.14
N SER A 375 -3.37 27.18 -7.31
CA SER A 375 -3.33 27.18 -5.83
C SER A 375 -2.84 25.87 -5.23
#